data_AF-A0A2H9MWW4-F1
#
_entry.id   AF-A0A2H9MWW4-F1
#
_cell.length_a   1.000
_cell.length_b   1.000
_cell.length_c   1.000
_cell.angle_alpha   90.00
_cell.angle_beta   90.00
_cell.angle_gamma   90.00
#
_symmetry.space_group_name_H-M   'P 1'
#
loop_
_entity.id
_entity.type
_entity.pdbx_description
1 polymer ?
#
loop_
_entity_poly.entity_id
_entity_poly.type
_entity_poly.pdbx_seq_one_letter_code
_entity_poly.pdbx_strand_id
1 'polypeptide(L)'
;MQNQESQWEIDESPRIMSYTLANFRQLPQIQKLGEAKQFEMEVVGNVLPFKTNNYVVEQLIDWNNIPNDPMFVLTFPQKGMLIPEHYSKMEASLRKGDKKEIQNTANEIRLQLNPHPAGQMELNVPILKDGTKLYGMQHKYKETCL
;
A
#
# COMPACT_ATOMS: atom_id res chain seq x y z
N MET A 1 29.66 11.37 4.47
CA MET A 1 28.90 10.17 4.87
C MET A 1 28.56 10.35 6.33
N GLN A 2 27.35 10.84 6.63
CA GLN A 2 26.86 10.89 8.00
C GLN A 2 26.13 9.57 8.25
N ASN A 3 26.68 8.74 9.13
CA ASN A 3 26.02 7.53 9.60
C ASN A 3 24.68 7.95 10.21
N GLN A 4 23.58 7.41 9.71
CA GLN A 4 22.36 7.33 10.49
C GLN A 4 22.67 6.36 11.64
N GLU A 5 22.69 6.87 12.86
CA GLU A 5 22.79 6.03 14.06
C GLU A 5 21.54 5.14 14.11
N SER A 6 21.72 3.82 13.93
CA SER A 6 20.68 2.86 14.28
C SER A 6 20.33 3.10 15.74
N GLN A 7 19.07 3.44 16.02
CA GLN A 7 18.60 3.59 17.40
C GLN A 7 18.47 2.26 18.14
N TRP A 8 18.74 1.14 17.46
CA TRP A 8 18.54 -0.20 17.98
C TRP A 8 19.92 -0.83 18.14
N GLU A 9 20.28 -1.19 19.37
CA GLU A 9 21.47 -2.00 19.60
C GLU A 9 21.23 -3.46 19.13
N ILE A 10 22.30 -4.17 18.75
CA ILE A 10 22.23 -5.53 18.20
C ILE A 10 21.59 -6.53 19.20
N ASP A 11 21.62 -6.23 20.49
CA ASP A 11 21.07 -7.06 21.57
C ASP A 11 19.76 -6.52 22.16
N GLU A 12 19.21 -5.43 21.59
CA GLU A 12 17.90 -4.94 21.98
C GLU A 12 16.79 -5.67 21.22
N SER A 13 15.66 -5.89 21.90
CA SER A 13 14.40 -6.33 21.29
C SER A 13 13.32 -5.25 21.42
N PRO A 14 13.42 -4.12 20.69
CA PRO A 14 12.44 -3.06 20.82
C PRO A 14 11.06 -3.52 20.37
N ARG A 15 10.05 -2.97 21.04
CA ARG A 15 8.67 -3.33 20.78
C ARG A 15 8.26 -2.91 19.36
N ILE A 16 7.67 -3.83 18.61
CA ILE A 16 7.10 -3.51 17.29
C ILE A 16 5.93 -2.54 17.47
N MET A 17 6.06 -1.37 16.86
CA MET A 17 5.00 -0.36 16.72
C MET A 17 4.55 -0.33 15.28
N SER A 18 3.23 -0.33 15.06
CA SER A 18 2.65 -0.26 13.70
C SER A 18 2.24 1.16 13.34
N TYR A 19 2.57 1.57 12.13
CA TYR A 19 2.09 2.81 11.52
C TYR A 19 1.11 2.48 10.40
N THR A 20 -0.04 3.15 10.41
CA THR A 20 -1.13 3.01 9.46
C THR A 20 -1.62 4.39 9.04
N LEU A 21 -2.64 4.45 8.18
CA LEU A 21 -3.29 5.71 7.81
C LEU A 21 -3.74 6.55 9.03
N ALA A 22 -4.08 5.89 10.15
CA ALA A 22 -4.59 6.58 11.34
C ALA A 22 -3.52 7.36 12.12
N ASN A 23 -2.24 7.01 11.98
CA ASN A 23 -1.18 7.58 12.83
C ASN A 23 0.12 7.94 12.10
N PHE A 24 0.28 7.67 10.80
CA PHE A 24 1.54 7.95 10.09
C PHE A 24 1.95 9.43 10.13
N ARG A 25 0.99 10.37 10.20
CA ARG A 25 1.25 11.82 10.36
C ARG A 25 1.93 12.18 11.69
N GLN A 26 1.93 11.27 12.66
CA GLN A 26 2.62 11.46 13.94
C GLN A 26 4.13 11.22 13.83
N LEU A 27 4.59 10.59 12.74
CA LEU A 27 6.02 10.35 12.51
C LEU A 27 6.75 11.68 12.28
N PRO A 28 7.80 12.00 13.06
CA PRO A 28 8.58 13.22 12.88
C PRO A 28 9.15 13.37 11.47
N GLN A 29 9.53 12.26 10.83
CA GLN A 29 10.06 12.26 9.48
C GLN A 29 9.00 12.60 8.43
N ILE A 30 7.75 12.17 8.63
CA ILE A 30 6.61 12.51 7.77
C ILE A 30 6.20 13.97 7.92
N GLN A 31 6.27 14.51 9.14
CA GLN A 31 5.96 15.92 9.40
C GLN A 31 6.88 16.87 8.62
N LYS A 32 8.14 16.46 8.35
CA LYS A 32 9.10 17.24 7.55
C LYS A 32 8.77 17.31 6.06
N LEU A 33 7.93 16.42 5.52
CA LEU A 33 7.61 16.36 4.08
C LEU A 33 6.59 17.44 3.63
N GLY A 34 6.04 18.22 4.57
CA GLY A 34 5.05 19.26 4.30
C GLY A 34 3.64 18.73 4.09
N GLU A 35 2.65 19.61 4.26
CA GLU A 35 1.22 19.20 4.28
C GLU A 35 0.76 18.63 2.94
N ALA A 36 1.23 19.17 1.81
CA ALA A 36 0.87 18.68 0.49
C ALA A 36 1.23 17.19 0.32
N LYS A 37 2.43 16.78 0.78
CA LYS A 37 2.89 15.39 0.64
C LYS A 37 2.21 14.44 1.62
N GLN A 38 1.97 14.90 2.85
CA GLN A 38 1.19 14.13 3.82
C GLN A 38 -0.25 13.90 3.34
N PHE A 39 -0.85 14.94 2.75
CA PHE A 39 -2.19 14.85 2.19
C PHE A 39 -2.24 13.92 0.97
N GLU A 40 -1.24 13.95 0.08
CA GLU A 40 -1.12 12.96 -1.00
C GLU A 40 -1.11 11.52 -0.48
N MET A 41 -0.34 11.25 0.60
CA MET A 41 -0.32 9.93 1.24
C MET A 41 -1.68 9.56 1.83
N GLU A 42 -2.37 10.51 2.43
CA GLU A 42 -3.70 10.32 3.00
C GLU A 42 -4.76 10.00 1.93
N VAL A 43 -4.72 10.72 0.79
CA VAL A 43 -5.61 10.46 -0.35
C VAL A 43 -5.45 9.03 -0.84
N VAL A 44 -4.22 8.58 -1.08
CA VAL A 44 -3.96 7.23 -1.59
C VAL A 44 -4.24 6.17 -0.52
N GLY A 45 -3.85 6.41 0.73
CA GLY A 45 -4.04 5.47 1.84
C GLY A 45 -5.50 5.25 2.23
N ASN A 46 -6.41 6.20 1.92
CA ASN A 46 -7.85 5.98 2.06
C ASN A 46 -8.41 4.97 1.05
N VAL A 47 -7.73 4.77 -0.09
CA VAL A 47 -8.11 3.81 -1.13
C VAL A 47 -7.34 2.51 -0.95
N LEU A 48 -6.01 2.56 -0.97
CA LEU A 48 -5.15 1.39 -0.90
C LEU A 48 -4.71 1.14 0.55
N PRO A 49 -4.88 -0.09 1.08
CA PRO A 49 -4.48 -0.40 2.44
C PRO A 49 -2.97 -0.22 2.62
N PHE A 50 -2.58 0.47 3.69
CA PHE A 50 -1.19 0.73 4.05
C PHE A 50 -0.93 0.38 5.52
N LYS A 51 0.22 -0.27 5.77
CA LYS A 51 0.77 -0.54 7.09
C LYS A 51 2.28 -0.68 6.99
N THR A 52 3.00 -0.03 7.90
CA THR A 52 4.45 -0.23 8.12
C THR A 52 4.73 -0.36 9.63
N ASN A 53 6.00 -0.48 10.02
CA ASN A 53 6.40 -0.56 11.42
C ASN A 53 7.63 0.32 11.73
N ASN A 54 7.95 0.46 13.01
CA ASN A 54 9.10 1.22 13.49
C ASN A 54 10.44 0.72 12.95
N TYR A 55 10.65 -0.58 12.80
CA TYR A 55 11.88 -1.09 12.20
C TYR A 55 12.07 -0.58 10.77
N VAL A 56 11.04 -0.65 9.92
CA VAL A 56 11.13 -0.11 8.54
C VAL A 56 11.41 1.39 8.56
N VAL A 57 10.67 2.14 9.37
CA VAL A 57 10.76 3.60 9.45
C VAL A 57 12.12 4.06 9.97
N GLU A 58 12.68 3.37 10.96
CA GLU A 58 13.87 3.79 11.69
C GLU A 58 15.15 3.19 11.11
N GLN A 59 15.09 2.01 10.48
CA GLN A 59 16.27 1.24 10.08
C GLN A 59 16.42 1.06 8.56
N LEU A 60 15.32 1.05 7.81
CA LEU A 60 15.36 0.67 6.39
C LEU A 60 15.21 1.86 5.43
N ILE A 61 14.51 2.91 5.84
CA ILE A 61 14.28 4.08 5.01
C ILE A 61 15.43 5.07 5.17
N ASP A 62 16.13 5.37 4.07
CA ASP A 62 17.02 6.53 4.04
C ASP A 62 16.21 7.81 3.81
N TRP A 63 15.87 8.48 4.91
CA TRP A 63 15.11 9.74 4.88
C TRP A 63 15.85 10.91 4.20
N ASN A 64 17.17 10.79 3.98
CA ASN A 64 17.95 11.81 3.26
C ASN A 64 17.86 11.64 1.73
N ASN A 65 17.33 10.51 1.25
CA ASN A 65 17.21 10.18 -0.17
C ASN A 65 15.75 10.16 -0.65
N ILE A 66 14.82 10.73 0.09
CA ILE A 66 13.41 10.84 -0.34
C ILE A 66 13.28 11.93 -1.41
N PRO A 67 12.53 11.70 -2.51
CA PRO A 67 11.58 10.61 -2.72
C PRO A 67 12.14 9.34 -3.41
N ASN A 68 13.46 9.25 -3.62
CA ASN A 68 14.08 8.19 -4.41
C ASN A 68 14.47 6.93 -3.61
N ASP A 69 14.35 6.98 -2.27
CA ASP A 69 14.61 5.83 -1.41
C ASP A 69 13.65 4.66 -1.72
N PRO A 70 14.16 3.47 -2.11
CA PRO A 70 13.30 2.35 -2.48
C PRO A 70 12.40 1.87 -1.35
N MET A 71 12.89 1.90 -0.11
CA MET A 71 12.10 1.44 1.05
C MET A 71 10.94 2.38 1.33
N PHE A 72 11.14 3.69 1.19
CA PHE A 72 10.09 4.70 1.27
C PHE A 72 9.06 4.50 0.15
N VAL A 73 9.50 4.34 -1.10
CA VAL A 73 8.61 4.14 -2.26
C VAL A 73 7.78 2.87 -2.13
N LEU A 74 8.37 1.78 -1.63
CA LEU A 74 7.69 0.49 -1.45
C LEU A 74 6.71 0.48 -0.28
N THR A 75 6.97 1.29 0.75
CA THR A 75 6.21 1.21 2.01
C THR A 75 5.17 2.31 2.14
N PHE A 76 5.44 3.56 1.75
CA PHE A 76 4.51 4.68 1.93
C PHE A 76 3.64 4.92 0.69
N PRO A 77 2.35 5.29 0.86
CA PRO A 77 1.46 5.57 -0.27
C PRO A 77 1.99 6.69 -1.17
N GLN A 78 2.05 6.44 -2.48
CA GLN A 78 2.52 7.41 -3.47
C GLN A 78 1.37 7.85 -4.37
N LYS A 79 1.30 9.14 -4.72
CA LYS A 79 0.28 9.70 -5.61
C LYS A 79 0.08 8.89 -6.90
N GLY A 80 1.19 8.43 -7.50
CA GLY A 80 1.17 7.64 -8.74
C GLY A 80 0.59 6.22 -8.61
N MET A 81 0.21 5.77 -7.41
CA MET A 81 -0.46 4.48 -7.22
C MET A 81 -1.94 4.50 -7.63
N LEU A 82 -2.52 5.69 -7.82
CA LEU A 82 -3.86 5.88 -8.36
C LEU A 82 -3.76 6.59 -9.71
N ILE A 83 -4.65 6.25 -10.64
CA ILE A 83 -4.81 7.04 -11.86
C ILE A 83 -5.32 8.45 -11.51
N PRO A 84 -5.04 9.48 -12.32
CA PRO A 84 -5.38 10.87 -12.00
C PRO A 84 -6.85 11.09 -11.64
N GLU A 85 -7.76 10.37 -12.28
CA GLU A 85 -9.22 10.45 -12.06
C GLU A 85 -9.60 9.92 -10.67
N HIS A 86 -9.04 8.78 -10.26
CA HIS A 86 -9.27 8.18 -8.94
C HIS A 86 -8.70 9.06 -7.84
N TYR A 87 -7.48 9.57 -8.05
CA TYR A 87 -6.83 10.47 -7.11
C TYR A 87 -7.67 11.74 -6.90
N SER A 88 -8.06 12.42 -7.98
CA SER A 88 -8.80 13.69 -7.91
C SER A 88 -10.17 13.51 -7.25
N LYS A 89 -10.84 12.38 -7.52
CA LYS A 89 -12.12 12.05 -6.89
C LYS A 89 -12.00 11.84 -5.38
N MET A 90 -11.00 11.08 -4.95
CA MET A 90 -10.75 10.83 -3.52
C MET A 90 -10.29 12.11 -2.81
N GLU A 91 -9.45 12.92 -3.46
CA GLU A 91 -9.02 14.22 -2.97
C GLU A 91 -10.21 15.14 -2.67
N ALA A 92 -11.13 15.28 -3.63
CA ALA A 92 -12.32 16.11 -3.47
C ALA A 92 -13.20 15.64 -2.30
N SER A 93 -13.37 14.33 -2.14
CA SER A 93 -14.13 13.75 -1.04
C SER A 93 -13.47 14.04 0.33
N LEU A 94 -12.15 13.90 0.43
CA LEU A 94 -11.41 14.22 1.66
C LEU A 94 -11.50 15.70 2.04
N ARG A 95 -11.44 16.61 1.06
CA ARG A 95 -11.57 18.07 1.31
C ARG A 95 -12.94 18.45 1.86
N LYS A 96 -14.00 17.71 1.53
CA LYS A 96 -15.34 17.91 2.10
C LYS A 96 -15.45 17.39 3.54
N GLY A 97 -14.71 16.33 3.87
CA GLY A 97 -14.64 15.79 5.23
C GLY A 97 -15.82 14.91 5.66
N ASP A 98 -16.75 14.56 4.76
CA ASP A 98 -17.82 13.59 5.07
C ASP A 98 -17.29 12.16 5.05
N LYS A 99 -17.23 11.53 6.23
CA LYS A 99 -16.78 10.14 6.41
C LYS A 99 -17.54 9.14 5.55
N LYS A 100 -18.85 9.33 5.35
CA LYS A 100 -19.66 8.42 4.54
C LYS A 100 -19.31 8.56 3.06
N GLU A 101 -19.15 9.80 2.58
CA GLU A 101 -18.72 10.09 1.21
C GLU A 101 -17.30 9.55 0.94
N ILE A 102 -16.38 9.70 1.89
CA ILE A 102 -15.01 9.15 1.81
C ILE A 102 -15.03 7.63 1.65
N GLN A 103 -15.78 6.93 2.50
CA GLN A 103 -15.90 5.48 2.45
C GLN A 103 -16.52 4.99 1.13
N ASN A 104 -17.59 5.65 0.66
CA ASN A 104 -18.25 5.32 -0.59
C ASN A 104 -17.29 5.53 -1.78
N THR A 105 -16.61 6.67 -1.83
CA THR A 105 -15.65 7.01 -2.88
C THR A 105 -14.52 5.98 -2.94
N ALA A 106 -13.94 5.63 -1.78
CA ALA A 106 -12.89 4.62 -1.70
C ALA A 106 -13.37 3.25 -2.20
N ASN A 107 -14.59 2.83 -1.83
CA ASN A 107 -15.17 1.56 -2.29
C ASN A 107 -15.44 1.55 -3.80
N GLU A 108 -15.97 2.64 -4.35
CA GLU A 108 -16.18 2.78 -5.80
C GLU A 108 -14.86 2.67 -6.57
N ILE A 109 -13.79 3.31 -6.08
CA ILE A 109 -12.45 3.22 -6.70
C ILE A 109 -11.93 1.78 -6.61
N ARG A 110 -12.02 1.14 -5.43
CA ARG A 110 -11.57 -0.26 -5.24
C ARG A 110 -12.28 -1.25 -6.16
N LEU A 111 -13.57 -1.06 -6.40
CA LEU A 111 -14.34 -1.91 -7.33
C LEU A 111 -13.83 -1.79 -8.77
N GLN A 112 -13.29 -0.65 -9.17
CA GLN A 112 -12.67 -0.47 -10.49
C GLN A 112 -11.25 -1.04 -10.56
N LEU A 113 -10.53 -1.06 -9.43
CA LEU A 113 -9.17 -1.60 -9.32
C LEU A 113 -9.11 -3.13 -9.23
N ASN A 114 -10.18 -3.79 -8.78
CA ASN A 114 -10.29 -5.25 -8.68
C ASN A 114 -11.21 -5.79 -9.78
N PRO A 115 -10.69 -6.16 -10.96
CA PRO A 115 -11.56 -6.41 -12.10
C PRO A 115 -12.48 -7.61 -11.88
N HIS A 116 -12.06 -8.74 -11.29
CA HIS A 116 -12.98 -9.86 -11.05
C HIS A 116 -12.39 -10.96 -10.14
N PRO A 117 -13.04 -11.30 -9.01
CA PRO A 117 -12.91 -12.62 -8.37
C PRO A 117 -13.52 -13.76 -9.24
N ALA A 118 -14.46 -13.43 -10.14
CA ALA A 118 -15.19 -14.41 -10.94
C ALA A 118 -14.32 -15.07 -12.05
N GLY A 119 -13.49 -14.29 -12.75
CA GLY A 119 -12.56 -14.82 -13.76
C GLY A 119 -11.40 -15.60 -13.15
N GLN A 120 -11.14 -15.42 -11.85
CA GLN A 120 -10.11 -16.16 -11.14
C GLN A 120 -10.47 -17.66 -11.02
N MET A 121 -11.76 -18.01 -10.98
CA MET A 121 -12.18 -19.41 -11.05
C MET A 121 -11.87 -20.04 -12.41
N GLU A 122 -11.98 -19.29 -13.51
CA GLU A 122 -11.65 -19.81 -14.85
C GLU A 122 -10.14 -19.83 -15.11
N LEU A 123 -9.41 -18.80 -14.68
CA LEU A 123 -7.96 -18.67 -14.88
C LEU A 123 -7.14 -19.65 -14.04
N ASN A 124 -7.69 -20.05 -12.89
CA ASN A 124 -7.02 -20.98 -11.98
C ASN A 124 -7.37 -22.45 -12.25
N VAL A 125 -8.15 -22.78 -13.28
CA VAL A 125 -8.37 -24.20 -13.65
C VAL A 125 -7.18 -24.68 -14.48
N PRO A 126 -6.51 -25.78 -14.08
CA PRO A 126 -5.41 -26.32 -14.86
C PRO A 126 -5.91 -26.87 -16.20
N ILE A 127 -5.10 -26.68 -17.25
CA ILE A 127 -5.39 -27.16 -18.60
C ILE A 127 -4.29 -28.12 -19.01
N LEU A 128 -4.67 -29.34 -19.40
CA LEU A 128 -3.74 -30.33 -19.95
C LEU A 128 -3.26 -29.91 -21.35
N LYS A 129 -2.19 -30.54 -21.85
CA LYS A 129 -1.61 -30.21 -23.17
C LYS A 129 -2.58 -30.40 -24.33
N ASP A 130 -3.60 -31.25 -24.17
CA ASP A 130 -4.67 -31.51 -25.15
C ASP A 130 -5.84 -30.52 -25.04
N GLY A 131 -5.78 -29.54 -24.13
CA GLY A 131 -6.83 -28.54 -23.91
C GLY A 131 -7.89 -28.94 -22.88
N THR A 132 -7.79 -30.13 -22.28
CA THR A 132 -8.75 -30.59 -21.28
C THR A 132 -8.64 -29.76 -19.99
N LYS A 133 -9.76 -29.17 -19.57
CA LYS A 133 -9.88 -28.44 -18.29
C LYS A 133 -10.12 -29.42 -17.14
N LEU A 134 -9.30 -29.35 -16.09
CA LEU A 134 -9.41 -30.20 -14.91
C LEU A 134 -10.29 -29.55 -13.83
N TYR A 135 -11.60 -29.64 -14.01
CA TYR A 135 -12.58 -29.11 -13.05
C TYR A 135 -12.45 -29.79 -11.69
N GLY A 136 -12.52 -29.00 -10.61
CA GLY A 136 -12.32 -29.48 -9.23
C GLY A 136 -10.88 -29.38 -8.73
N MET A 137 -9.92 -29.04 -9.60
CA MET A 137 -8.56 -28.66 -9.21
C MET A 137 -8.30 -27.19 -9.50
N GLN A 138 -7.46 -26.56 -8.68
CA GLN A 138 -7.11 -25.16 -8.81
C GLN A 138 -5.59 -24.99 -8.85
N HIS A 139 -5.06 -24.07 -9.66
CA HIS A 139 -3.66 -23.65 -9.59
C HIS A 139 -3.58 -22.16 -9.30
N LYS A 140 -2.51 -21.75 -8.62
CA LYS A 140 -2.14 -20.33 -8.49
C LYS A 140 -0.96 -19.97 -9.41
N TYR A 141 -0.16 -20.97 -9.78
CA TYR A 141 0.93 -20.91 -10.74
C TYR A 141 0.86 -22.14 -11.64
N LYS A 142 1.34 -22.06 -12.88
CA LYS A 142 1.23 -23.16 -13.85
C LYS A 142 1.87 -24.46 -13.37
N GLU A 143 2.85 -24.34 -12.51
CA GLU A 143 3.69 -25.41 -12.00
C GLU A 143 3.10 -26.09 -10.74
N THR A 144 2.02 -25.55 -10.15
CA THR A 144 1.48 -26.03 -8.87
C THR A 144 -0.04 -26.09 -8.85
N CYS A 145 -0.60 -27.28 -8.60
CA CYS A 145 -2.02 -27.45 -8.27
C CYS A 145 -2.23 -27.52 -6.75
N LEU A 146 -3.39 -27.03 -6.31
CA LEU A 146 -3.95 -27.00 -4.97
C LEU A 146 -5.21 -27.87 -4.91
#